data_AF-A0A529P1E7-F1
#
_entry.id   AF-A0A529P1E7-F1
#
_cell.length_a   1.000
_cell.length_b   1.000
_cell.length_c   1.000
_cell.angle_alpha   90.00
_cell.angle_beta   90.00
_cell.angle_gamma   90.00
#
_symmetry.space_group_name_H-M   'P 1'
#
loop_
_entity.id
_entity.type
_entity.pdbx_description
1 polymer ?
#
loop_
_entity_poly.entity_id
_entity_poly.type
_entity_poly.pdbx_seq_one_letter_code
_entity_poly.pdbx_strand_id
1 'polypeptide(L)'
;MSENTPAPPLVVHENFLLDDRIRGVPPGTSGLDSRQVGQQGWHPADGRMSLPLLTLDEAAFASNRELFLRYVAEHGAEIAPHAKTPMAPDLARSLVEAGAWGTTVADIRQATVMLKAGLTRLIIA
;
A
#
# COMPACT_ATOMS: atom_id res chain seq x y z
N MET A 1 -4.51 19.05 -23.34
CA MET A 1 -3.46 18.35 -22.59
C MET A 1 -3.42 18.99 -21.22
N SER A 2 -4.11 18.40 -20.23
CA SER A 2 -4.11 18.93 -18.87
C SER A 2 -2.79 18.57 -18.24
N GLU A 3 -2.02 19.56 -17.82
CA GLU A 3 -0.76 19.35 -17.10
C GLU A 3 -1.02 18.46 -15.87
N ASN A 4 -0.19 17.44 -15.72
CA ASN A 4 -0.18 16.55 -14.56
C ASN A 4 0.38 17.36 -13.39
N THR A 5 -0.48 18.14 -12.71
CA THR A 5 -0.11 18.72 -11.42
C THR A 5 0.29 17.58 -10.50
N PRO A 6 1.53 17.55 -9.97
CA PRO A 6 1.94 16.54 -9.02
C PRO A 6 0.95 16.57 -7.86
N ALA A 7 0.36 15.41 -7.53
CA ALA A 7 -0.46 15.31 -6.34
C ALA A 7 0.40 15.79 -5.14
N PRO A 8 -0.13 16.64 -4.25
CA PRO A 8 0.61 17.03 -3.05
C PRO A 8 1.03 15.75 -2.30
N PRO A 9 2.23 15.72 -1.69
CA PRO A 9 2.68 14.54 -0.95
C PRO A 9 1.64 14.21 0.12
N LEU A 10 1.10 12.99 0.06
CA LEU A 10 -0.02 12.58 0.90
C LEU A 10 0.51 12.23 2.29
N VAL A 11 0.24 13.09 3.28
CA VAL A 11 0.88 13.04 4.61
C VAL A 11 0.28 11.97 5.54
N VAL A 12 -0.77 11.25 5.13
CA VAL A 12 -1.45 10.31 6.04
C VAL A 12 -0.84 8.91 5.92
N HIS A 13 0.13 8.61 6.77
CA HIS A 13 0.24 7.25 7.31
C HIS A 13 -0.77 7.15 8.44
N GLU A 14 -1.74 6.24 8.36
CA GLU A 14 -2.56 5.92 9.52
C GLU A 14 -1.65 5.23 10.55
N ASN A 15 -1.10 6.02 11.48
CA ASN A 15 -0.33 5.47 12.58
C ASN A 15 -1.31 4.77 13.53
N PHE A 16 -1.06 3.49 13.79
CA PHE A 16 -1.82 2.73 14.78
C PHE A 16 -0.88 2.07 15.78
N LEU A 17 -1.44 1.69 16.92
CA LEU A 17 -0.72 0.95 17.95
C LEU A 17 -0.89 -0.54 17.70
N LEU A 18 0.23 -1.26 17.67
CA LEU A 18 0.29 -2.71 17.60
C LEU A 18 0.41 -3.29 19.01
N ASP A 19 -0.33 -4.35 19.24
CA ASP A 19 -0.17 -5.22 20.40
C ASP A 19 -0.27 -6.67 19.97
N ASP A 20 0.05 -7.57 20.90
CA ASP A 20 0.09 -9.01 20.68
C ASP A 20 -1.28 -9.67 20.37
N ARG A 21 -2.38 -8.91 20.41
CA ARG A 21 -3.71 -9.39 19.95
C ARG A 21 -3.84 -9.32 18.43
N ILE A 22 -2.97 -8.57 17.77
CA ILE A 22 -2.91 -8.50 16.30
C ILE A 22 -2.14 -9.72 15.79
N ARG A 23 -2.78 -10.48 14.90
CA ARG A 23 -2.15 -11.63 14.24
C ARG A 23 -0.85 -11.20 13.55
N GLY A 24 0.22 -11.96 13.73
CA GLY A 24 1.55 -11.65 13.20
C GLY A 24 2.45 -10.90 14.19
N VAL A 25 1.89 -10.23 15.19
CA VAL A 25 2.67 -9.49 16.20
C VAL A 25 3.27 -10.46 17.23
N PRO A 26 4.53 -10.30 17.65
CA PRO A 26 5.14 -11.12 18.70
C PRO A 26 4.39 -11.03 20.04
N PRO A 27 4.24 -12.15 20.77
CA PRO A 27 3.65 -12.15 22.11
C PRO A 27 4.38 -11.22 23.08
N GLY A 28 3.65 -10.51 23.92
CA GLY A 28 4.23 -9.54 24.87
C GLY A 28 4.51 -8.15 24.27
N THR A 29 4.19 -7.93 22.99
CA THR A 29 4.19 -6.57 22.42
C THR A 29 3.01 -5.78 22.99
N SER A 30 3.27 -4.61 23.56
CA SER A 30 2.24 -3.74 24.12
C SER A 30 2.35 -2.31 23.58
N GLY A 31 1.37 -1.88 22.78
CA GLY A 31 1.24 -0.48 22.36
C GLY A 31 2.40 0.06 21.52
N LEU A 32 3.00 -0.77 20.67
CA LEU A 32 4.08 -0.38 19.77
C LEU A 32 3.53 0.52 18.66
N ASP A 33 4.11 1.70 18.45
CA ASP A 33 3.75 2.52 17.31
C ASP A 33 4.14 1.83 15.99
N SER A 34 3.20 1.71 15.06
CA SER A 34 3.43 1.14 13.71
C SER A 34 4.69 1.66 13.01
N ARG A 35 5.08 2.91 13.24
CA ARG A 35 6.30 3.52 12.66
C ARG A 35 7.60 2.93 13.21
N GLN A 36 7.53 2.30 14.38
CA GLN A 36 8.68 1.70 15.06
C GLN A 36 8.87 0.22 14.70
N VAL A 37 7.94 -0.39 13.94
CA VAL A 37 8.01 -1.82 13.57
C VAL A 37 9.30 -2.13 12.81
N GLY A 38 9.71 -1.29 11.85
CA GLY A 38 10.96 -1.48 11.10
C GLY A 38 12.21 -1.48 11.98
N GLN A 39 12.17 -0.83 13.15
CA GLN A 39 13.28 -0.78 14.10
C GLN A 39 13.37 -2.03 14.98
N GLN A 40 12.32 -2.85 15.03
CA GLN A 40 12.30 -4.06 15.85
C GLN A 40 13.12 -5.21 15.26
N GLY A 41 13.46 -5.14 13.97
CA GLY A 41 14.18 -6.20 13.27
C GLY A 41 13.42 -7.54 13.28
N TRP A 42 12.09 -7.49 13.30
CA TRP A 42 11.26 -8.69 13.27
C TRP A 42 11.42 -9.41 11.93
N HIS A 43 11.65 -10.72 12.00
CA HIS A 43 11.78 -11.55 10.83
C HIS A 43 11.07 -12.90 11.03
N PRO A 44 10.11 -13.29 10.20
CA PRO A 44 9.31 -14.52 10.40
C PRO A 44 10.13 -15.79 10.66
N ALA A 45 11.30 -15.91 10.01
CA ALA A 45 12.16 -17.08 10.13
C ALA A 45 12.87 -17.22 11.49
N ASP A 46 12.88 -16.18 12.34
CA ASP A 46 13.52 -16.24 13.66
C ASP A 46 12.61 -16.85 14.75
N GLY A 47 11.35 -17.14 14.43
CA GLY A 47 10.38 -17.77 15.34
C GLY A 47 9.79 -16.84 16.40
N ARG A 48 10.11 -15.54 16.39
CA ARG A 48 9.58 -14.55 17.35
C ARG A 48 8.18 -14.04 16.97
N MET A 49 7.85 -14.06 15.68
CA MET A 49 6.55 -13.61 15.18
C MET A 49 5.49 -14.71 15.26
N SER A 50 4.28 -14.33 15.64
CA SER A 50 3.14 -15.25 15.71
C SER A 50 2.66 -15.64 14.30
N LEU A 51 2.78 -16.92 13.93
CA LEU A 51 2.24 -17.45 12.67
C LEU A 51 0.74 -17.77 12.80
N PRO A 52 -0.04 -17.71 11.70
CA PRO A 52 0.35 -17.34 10.34
C PRO A 52 0.49 -15.83 10.16
N LEU A 53 1.41 -15.44 9.28
CA LEU A 53 1.62 -14.05 8.87
C LEU A 53 1.82 -13.97 7.35
N LEU A 54 1.48 -12.83 6.77
CA LEU A 54 1.72 -12.51 5.37
C LEU A 54 2.92 -11.55 5.28
N THR A 55 3.94 -11.95 4.53
CA THR A 55 5.05 -11.06 4.17
C THR A 55 4.93 -10.56 2.74
N LEU A 56 5.43 -9.36 2.51
CA LEU A 56 5.67 -8.81 1.18
C LEU A 56 7.18 -8.56 1.04
N ASP A 57 7.76 -9.05 -0.05
CA ASP A 57 9.12 -8.66 -0.45
C ASP A 57 9.04 -7.33 -1.20
N GLU A 58 9.62 -6.28 -0.62
CA GLU A 58 9.58 -4.92 -1.15
C GLU A 58 10.34 -4.79 -2.48
N ALA A 59 11.48 -5.47 -2.62
CA ALA A 59 12.30 -5.41 -3.83
C ALA A 59 11.59 -6.12 -5.00
N ALA A 60 11.00 -7.29 -4.74
CA ALA A 60 10.20 -8.01 -5.72
C ALA A 60 8.96 -7.19 -6.12
N PHE A 61 8.27 -6.57 -5.16
CA PHE A 61 7.13 -5.69 -5.43
C PHE A 61 7.53 -4.49 -6.31
N ALA A 62 8.62 -3.80 -5.97
CA ALA A 62 9.11 -2.65 -6.74
C ALA A 62 9.46 -3.05 -8.18
N SER A 63 10.17 -4.17 -8.37
CA SER A 63 10.54 -4.68 -9.69
C SER A 63 9.30 -5.03 -10.53
N ASN A 64 8.31 -5.70 -9.94
CA ASN A 64 7.06 -6.04 -10.62
C ASN A 64 6.27 -4.80 -11.02
N ARG A 65 6.17 -3.82 -10.12
CA ARG A 65 5.51 -2.53 -10.37
C ARG A 65 6.14 -1.81 -11.56
N GLU A 66 7.47 -1.67 -11.55
CA GLU A 66 8.22 -0.97 -12.61
C GLU A 66 8.10 -1.68 -13.96
N LEU A 67 8.18 -3.00 -13.97
CA LEU A 67 7.99 -3.80 -15.18
C LEU A 67 6.60 -3.58 -15.78
N PHE A 68 5.55 -3.66 -14.95
CA PHE A 68 4.17 -3.51 -15.40
C PHE A 68 3.89 -2.09 -15.93
N LEU A 69 4.29 -1.06 -15.18
CA LEU A 69 4.05 0.33 -15.58
C LEU A 69 4.84 0.72 -16.83
N ARG A 70 6.07 0.22 -16.99
CA ARG A 70 6.84 0.40 -18.23
C ARG A 70 6.12 -0.23 -19.41
N TYR A 71 5.63 -1.47 -19.27
CA TYR A 71 4.87 -2.14 -20.33
C TYR A 71 3.64 -1.34 -20.75
N VAL A 72 2.88 -0.80 -19.79
CA VAL A 72 1.71 0.04 -20.06
C VAL A 72 2.11 1.30 -20.84
N ALA A 73 3.18 1.98 -20.41
CA ALA A 73 3.69 3.19 -21.06
C ALA A 73 4.19 2.94 -22.50
N GLU A 74 4.89 1.82 -22.74
CA GLU A 74 5.35 1.41 -24.08
C GLU A 74 4.21 1.24 -25.08
N HIS A 75 3.00 0.95 -24.60
CA HIS A 75 1.79 0.79 -25.42
C HIS A 75 0.93 2.06 -25.49
N GLY A 76 1.40 3.18 -24.93
CA GLY A 76 0.67 4.45 -24.93
C GLY A 76 -0.65 4.41 -24.15
N ALA A 77 -0.77 3.47 -23.20
CA ALA A 77 -1.96 3.31 -22.38
C ALA A 77 -1.79 4.01 -21.01
N GLU A 78 -2.91 4.37 -20.40
CA GLU A 78 -3.00 4.78 -19.00
C GLU A 78 -3.71 3.68 -18.20
N ILE A 79 -3.29 3.45 -16.96
CA ILE A 79 -3.87 2.40 -16.12
C ILE A 79 -4.27 2.93 -14.75
N ALA A 80 -5.41 2.46 -14.24
CA ALA A 80 -5.84 2.62 -12.86
C ALA A 80 -5.91 1.22 -12.19
N PRO A 81 -4.82 0.75 -11.55
CA PRO A 81 -4.78 -0.58 -10.96
C PRO A 81 -5.87 -0.78 -9.90
N HIS A 82 -6.42 -1.99 -9.83
CA HIS A 82 -7.54 -2.29 -8.96
C HIS A 82 -7.09 -2.65 -7.54
N ALA A 83 -7.47 -1.85 -6.55
CA ALA A 83 -7.05 -1.98 -5.17
C ALA A 83 -7.97 -2.86 -4.28
N LYS A 84 -9.02 -3.48 -4.83
CA LYS A 84 -10.01 -4.24 -4.03
C LYS A 84 -9.42 -5.41 -3.26
N THR A 85 -8.39 -6.05 -3.80
CA THR A 85 -7.86 -7.30 -3.23
C THR A 85 -6.91 -7.00 -2.09
N PRO A 86 -5.89 -6.12 -2.24
CA PRO A 86 -4.99 -5.82 -1.14
C PRO A 86 -5.65 -4.89 -0.13
N MET A 87 -6.52 -3.97 -0.59
CA MET A 87 -7.05 -2.85 0.20
C MET A 87 -5.98 -2.15 1.06
N ALA A 88 -4.77 -2.06 0.52
CA ALA A 88 -3.60 -1.46 1.16
C ALA A 88 -3.32 -0.10 0.51
N PRO A 89 -3.65 1.02 1.17
CA PRO A 89 -3.49 2.34 0.58
C PRO A 89 -2.05 2.70 0.22
N ASP A 90 -1.07 2.21 1.01
CA ASP A 90 0.35 2.45 0.73
C ASP A 90 0.79 1.79 -0.59
N LEU A 91 0.29 0.59 -0.90
CA LEU A 91 0.59 -0.07 -2.18
C LEU A 91 -0.03 0.68 -3.37
N ALA A 92 -1.30 1.10 -3.22
CA ALA A 92 -2.00 1.88 -4.24
C ALA A 92 -1.33 3.24 -4.47
N ARG A 93 -0.88 3.90 -3.40
CA ARG A 93 -0.11 5.14 -3.47
C ARG A 93 1.18 4.94 -4.24
N SER A 94 1.95 3.92 -3.93
CA SER A 94 3.23 3.69 -4.61
C SER A 94 3.05 3.41 -6.11
N LEU A 95 1.91 2.85 -6.54
CA LEU A 95 1.58 2.67 -7.95
C LEU A 95 1.29 4.01 -8.64
N VAL A 96 0.53 4.90 -7.98
CA VAL A 96 0.24 6.24 -8.49
C VAL A 96 1.51 7.10 -8.55
N GLU A 97 2.34 7.06 -7.51
CA GLU A 97 3.65 7.75 -7.49
C GLU A 97 4.60 7.23 -8.58
N ALA A 98 4.51 5.93 -8.92
CA ALA A 98 5.28 5.32 -10.00
C ALA A 98 4.69 5.57 -11.41
N GLY A 99 3.56 6.28 -11.54
CA GLY A 99 3.00 6.72 -12.82
C GLY A 99 1.68 6.07 -13.24
N ALA A 100 1.02 5.30 -12.37
CA ALA A 100 -0.37 4.91 -12.64
C ALA A 100 -1.27 6.15 -12.71
N TRP A 101 -2.24 6.16 -13.62
CA TRP A 101 -3.14 7.29 -13.80
C TRP A 101 -4.00 7.53 -12.56
N GLY A 102 -4.46 6.46 -11.88
CA GLY A 102 -5.30 6.54 -10.68
C GLY A 102 -5.45 5.17 -10.01
N THR A 103 -6.54 4.96 -9.27
CA THR A 103 -6.82 3.68 -8.59
C THR A 103 -8.26 3.23 -8.85
N THR A 104 -8.46 1.95 -9.13
CA THR A 104 -9.80 1.36 -9.29
C THR A 104 -10.24 0.67 -8.00
N VAL A 105 -11.48 0.89 -7.56
CA VAL A 105 -12.11 0.29 -6.38
C VAL A 105 -13.48 -0.27 -6.75
N ALA A 106 -14.00 -1.22 -5.97
CA ALA A 106 -15.23 -1.91 -6.31
C ALA A 106 -16.50 -1.22 -5.77
N ASP A 107 -16.36 -0.39 -4.73
CA ASP A 107 -17.50 0.22 -4.05
C ASP A 107 -17.15 1.54 -3.35
N ILE A 108 -18.17 2.25 -2.86
CA ILE A 108 -18.04 3.56 -2.17
C ILE A 108 -17.28 3.43 -0.85
N ARG A 109 -17.38 2.29 -0.15
CA ARG A 109 -16.67 2.07 1.11
C ARG A 109 -15.17 1.99 0.86
N GLN A 110 -14.73 1.27 -0.18
CA GLN A 110 -13.35 1.21 -0.62
C GLN A 110 -12.86 2.57 -1.13
N ALA A 111 -13.68 3.29 -1.90
CA ALA A 111 -13.36 4.64 -2.33
C ALA A 111 -13.10 5.57 -1.14
N THR A 112 -13.91 5.48 -0.08
CA THR A 112 -13.74 6.28 1.14
C THR A 112 -12.39 6.01 1.81
N VAL A 113 -11.95 4.76 1.88
CA VAL A 113 -10.62 4.40 2.43
C VAL A 113 -9.50 5.04 1.61
N MET A 114 -9.57 4.91 0.27
CA MET A 114 -8.54 5.46 -0.62
C MET A 114 -8.50 6.99 -0.58
N LEU A 115 -9.67 7.66 -0.56
CA LEU A 115 -9.77 9.12 -0.43
C LEU A 115 -9.18 9.62 0.90
N LYS A 116 -9.46 8.94 2.02
CA LYS A 116 -8.87 9.28 3.33
C LYS A 116 -7.36 9.11 3.37
N ALA A 117 -6.85 8.12 2.63
CA ALA A 117 -5.42 7.92 2.42
C ALA A 117 -4.81 8.89 1.37
N GLY A 118 -5.62 9.81 0.82
CA GLY A 118 -5.17 10.87 -0.08
C GLY A 118 -5.22 10.55 -1.57
N LEU A 119 -5.64 9.35 -1.98
CA LEU A 119 -5.78 9.00 -3.40
C LEU A 119 -7.05 9.69 -3.95
N THR A 120 -6.86 10.71 -4.78
CA THR A 120 -7.96 11.60 -5.23
C THR A 120 -8.56 11.24 -6.58
N ARG A 121 -7.91 10.36 -7.36
CA ARG A 121 -8.36 9.97 -8.70
C ARG A 121 -8.74 8.49 -8.72
N LEU A 122 -10.04 8.23 -8.60
CA LEU A 122 -10.59 6.89 -8.43
C LEU A 122 -11.58 6.53 -9.55
N ILE A 123 -11.57 5.27 -9.95
CA ILE A 123 -12.64 4.64 -10.75
C ILE A 123 -13.39 3.69 -9.82
N ILE A 124 -14.72 3.75 -9.83
CA ILE A 124 -15.56 2.75 -9.17
C ILE A 124 -16.08 1.81 -10.26
N ALA A 125 -15.63 0.56 -10.25
CA ALA A 125 -15.95 -0.45 -11.26
C ALA A 125 -15.94 -1.88 -10.69
#